data_AF-A0A5K1A3U2-F1
#
_entry.id   AF-A0A5K1A3U2-F1
#
_cell.length_a   1.000
_cell.length_b   1.000
_cell.length_c   1.000
_cell.angle_alpha   90.00
_cell.angle_beta   90.00
_cell.angle_gamma   90.00
#
_symmetry.space_group_name_H-M   'P 1'
#
loop_
_entity.id
_entity.type
_entity.pdbx_description
1 polymer ?
#
loop_
_entity_poly.entity_id
_entity_poly.type
_entity_poly.pdbx_seq_one_letter_code
_entity_poly.pdbx_strand_id
1 'polypeptide(L)'
;NLPFIQNMESRIQSARSLLENSLGHCFIAALEHRDANAIYNCLRAYAAIDNTEKPEEVFRSTVVSPLIQEVIPQNPSLVDGTSSDELEEDYKKIKELIIKDCKFLLDISAT
;
A
#
# COMPACT_ATOMS: atom_id res chain seq x y z
N ASN A 1 19.57 -33.71 4.71
CA ASN A 1 18.10 -33.74 4.58
C ASN A 1 17.68 -34.81 3.59
N LEU A 2 16.59 -35.53 3.88
CA LEU A 2 16.06 -36.57 2.99
C LEU A 2 15.46 -35.91 1.72
N PRO A 3 15.60 -36.50 0.52
CA PRO A 3 15.16 -35.88 -0.74
C PRO A 3 13.68 -35.47 -0.74
N PHE A 4 12.82 -36.21 -0.05
CA PHE A 4 11.39 -35.86 0.06
C PHE A 4 11.16 -34.57 0.87
N ILE A 5 11.97 -34.30 1.90
CA ILE A 5 11.86 -33.08 2.72
C ILE A 5 12.20 -31.86 1.88
N GLN A 6 13.27 -31.93 1.09
CA GLN A 6 13.68 -30.85 0.18
C GLN A 6 12.59 -30.55 -0.87
N ASN A 7 11.96 -31.60 -1.41
CA ASN A 7 10.86 -31.42 -2.36
C ASN A 7 9.62 -30.76 -1.71
N MET A 8 9.27 -31.17 -0.49
CA MET A 8 8.17 -30.54 0.25
C MET A 8 8.47 -29.08 0.60
N GLU A 9 9.67 -28.78 1.05
CA GLU A 9 10.11 -27.41 1.34
C GLU A 9 10.00 -26.52 0.11
N SER A 10 10.51 -26.98 -1.04
CA SER A 10 10.38 -26.26 -2.31
C SER A 10 8.92 -25.99 -2.69
N ARG A 11 8.02 -26.98 -2.56
CA ARG A 11 6.59 -26.81 -2.86
C ARG A 11 5.91 -25.82 -1.92
N ILE A 12 6.26 -25.84 -0.63
CA ILE A 12 5.73 -24.90 0.36
C ILE A 12 6.18 -23.47 0.01
N GLN A 13 7.45 -23.28 -0.34
CA GLN A 13 7.96 -21.97 -0.74
C GLN A 13 7.28 -21.46 -2.03
N SER A 14 7.09 -22.33 -3.02
CA SER A 14 6.36 -21.97 -4.25
C SER A 14 4.91 -21.60 -3.97
N ALA A 15 4.21 -22.35 -3.11
CA ALA A 15 2.82 -22.06 -2.74
C ALA A 15 2.71 -20.74 -1.97
N ARG A 16 3.65 -20.46 -1.06
CA ARG A 16 3.73 -19.19 -0.33
C ARG A 16 3.93 -18.02 -1.28
N SER A 17 4.88 -18.11 -2.20
CA SER A 17 5.15 -17.04 -3.17
C SER A 17 3.95 -16.77 -4.08
N LEU A 18 3.26 -17.84 -4.55
CA LEU A 18 2.05 -17.69 -5.35
C LEU A 18 0.93 -16.99 -4.55
N LEU A 19 0.75 -17.37 -3.29
CA LEU A 19 -0.23 -16.76 -2.40
C LEU A 19 0.08 -15.27 -2.18
N GLU A 20 1.32 -14.94 -1.83
CA GLU A 20 1.75 -13.55 -1.57
C GLU A 20 1.56 -12.67 -2.81
N ASN A 21 1.92 -13.15 -4.01
CA ASN A 21 1.69 -12.42 -5.25
C ASN A 21 0.21 -12.22 -5.55
N SER A 22 -0.59 -13.29 -5.43
CA SER A 22 -2.04 -13.22 -5.69
C SER A 22 -2.74 -12.26 -4.74
N LEU A 23 -2.33 -12.27 -3.46
CA LEU A 23 -2.84 -11.38 -2.44
C LEU A 23 -2.44 -9.92 -2.70
N GLY A 24 -1.22 -9.68 -3.19
CA GLY A 24 -0.78 -8.35 -3.62
C GLY A 24 -1.64 -7.78 -4.75
N HIS A 25 -1.89 -8.57 -5.79
CA HIS A 25 -2.77 -8.15 -6.89
C HIS A 25 -4.20 -7.88 -6.43
N CYS A 26 -4.75 -8.74 -5.58
CA CYS A 26 -6.08 -8.57 -5.02
C CYS A 26 -6.17 -7.27 -4.20
N PHE A 27 -5.16 -7.00 -3.36
CA PHE A 27 -5.14 -5.82 -2.51
C PHE A 27 -5.00 -4.53 -3.32
N ILE A 28 -4.15 -4.50 -4.36
CA ILE A 28 -4.06 -3.36 -5.29
C ILE A 28 -5.42 -3.08 -5.92
N ALA A 29 -6.08 -4.09 -6.49
CA ALA A 29 -7.39 -3.93 -7.12
C ALA A 29 -8.44 -3.44 -6.11
N ALA A 30 -8.42 -3.97 -4.89
CA ALA A 30 -9.34 -3.55 -3.83
C ALA A 30 -9.14 -2.08 -3.42
N LEU A 31 -7.89 -1.61 -3.36
CA LEU A 31 -7.56 -0.21 -3.07
C LEU A 31 -8.01 0.72 -4.20
N GLU A 32 -7.75 0.37 -5.46
CA GLU A 32 -8.15 1.16 -6.64
C GLU A 32 -9.68 1.37 -6.70
N HIS A 33 -10.45 0.36 -6.32
CA HIS A 33 -11.91 0.40 -6.33
C HIS A 33 -12.54 0.85 -5.00
N ARG A 34 -11.71 1.10 -3.96
CA ARG A 34 -12.14 1.36 -2.58
C ARG A 34 -13.15 0.33 -2.05
N ASP A 35 -12.96 -0.95 -2.39
CA ASP A 35 -13.82 -2.04 -1.93
C ASP A 35 -13.46 -2.43 -0.50
N ALA A 36 -14.24 -1.94 0.47
CA ALA A 36 -14.01 -2.16 1.89
C ALA A 36 -13.96 -3.65 2.28
N ASN A 37 -14.81 -4.48 1.69
CA ASN A 37 -14.85 -5.91 2.01
C ASN A 37 -13.62 -6.63 1.46
N ALA A 38 -13.23 -6.30 0.22
CA ALA A 38 -12.03 -6.88 -0.37
C ALA A 38 -10.76 -6.44 0.37
N ILE A 39 -10.66 -5.16 0.77
CA ILE A 39 -9.55 -4.64 1.57
C ILE A 39 -9.45 -5.38 2.91
N TYR A 40 -10.56 -5.45 3.66
CA TYR A 40 -10.61 -6.14 4.94
C TYR A 40 -10.15 -7.60 4.82
N ASN A 41 -10.67 -8.32 3.83
CA ASN A 41 -10.31 -9.71 3.60
C ASN A 41 -8.83 -9.87 3.22
N CYS A 42 -8.28 -8.95 2.43
CA CYS A 42 -6.85 -8.96 2.11
C CYS A 42 -5.99 -8.73 3.35
N LEU A 43 -6.32 -7.74 4.17
CA LEU A 43 -5.60 -7.46 5.42
C LEU A 43 -5.64 -8.66 6.39
N ARG A 44 -6.80 -9.30 6.51
CA ARG A 44 -6.95 -10.52 7.33
C ARG A 44 -6.12 -11.68 6.79
N ALA A 45 -6.05 -11.85 5.47
CA ALA A 45 -5.22 -12.87 4.85
C ALA A 45 -3.72 -12.59 5.04
N TYR A 46 -3.29 -11.33 4.94
CA TYR A 46 -1.92 -10.91 5.23
C TYR A 46 -1.54 -11.18 6.69
N ALA A 47 -2.42 -10.85 7.63
CA ALA A 47 -2.22 -11.17 9.05
C ALA A 47 -2.14 -12.68 9.30
N ALA A 48 -2.95 -13.48 8.61
CA ALA A 48 -2.95 -14.94 8.76
C ALA A 48 -1.66 -15.63 8.25
N ILE A 49 -0.87 -14.96 7.41
CA ILE A 49 0.44 -15.44 6.93
C ILE A 49 1.61 -14.68 7.57
N ASP A 50 1.37 -13.95 8.66
CA ASP A 50 2.35 -13.13 9.38
C ASP A 50 3.10 -12.13 8.48
N ASN A 51 2.41 -11.57 7.49
CA ASN A 51 3.00 -10.59 6.57
C ASN A 51 2.29 -9.25 6.66
N THR A 52 2.67 -8.44 7.65
CA THR A 52 2.15 -7.07 7.85
C THR A 52 2.90 -6.02 7.02
N GLU A 53 4.11 -6.32 6.56
CA GLU A 53 4.96 -5.39 5.81
C GLU A 53 4.45 -5.19 4.38
N LYS A 54 4.01 -6.28 3.72
CA LYS A 54 3.56 -6.23 2.33
C LYS A 54 2.33 -5.33 2.09
N PRO A 55 1.24 -5.41 2.88
CA PRO A 55 0.11 -4.50 2.69
C PRO A 55 0.49 -3.04 2.91
N GLU A 56 1.39 -2.74 3.86
CA GLU A 56 1.88 -1.37 4.05
C GLU A 56 2.65 -0.86 2.81
N GLU A 57 3.55 -1.69 2.26
CA GLU A 57 4.29 -1.37 1.04
C GLU A 57 3.35 -1.10 -0.15
N VAL A 58 2.35 -1.98 -0.34
CA VAL A 58 1.36 -1.84 -1.41
C VAL A 58 0.51 -0.59 -1.21
N PHE A 59 0.03 -0.33 0.01
CA PHE A 59 -0.74 0.88 0.28
C PHE A 59 0.08 2.16 0.02
N ARG A 60 1.35 2.16 0.44
CA ARG A 60 2.26 3.28 0.21
C ARG A 60 2.49 3.53 -1.29
N SER A 61 2.69 2.50 -2.09
CA SER A 61 2.95 2.65 -3.52
C SER A 61 1.69 2.94 -4.34
N THR A 62 0.55 2.32 -3.99
CA THR A 62 -0.71 2.45 -4.74
C THR A 62 -1.50 3.70 -4.37
N VAL A 63 -1.50 4.12 -3.10
CA VAL A 63 -2.32 5.24 -2.61
C VAL A 63 -1.46 6.44 -2.24
N VAL A 64 -0.49 6.27 -1.34
CA VAL A 64 0.26 7.41 -0.77
C VAL A 64 1.18 8.07 -1.80
N SER A 65 1.93 7.30 -2.58
CA SER A 65 2.90 7.83 -3.54
C SER A 65 2.23 8.72 -4.61
N PRO A 66 1.10 8.34 -5.24
CA PRO A 66 0.37 9.22 -6.14
C PRO A 66 -0.10 10.53 -5.47
N LEU A 67 -0.62 10.45 -4.23
CA LEU A 67 -1.07 11.62 -3.49
C LEU A 67 0.08 12.61 -3.21
N ILE A 68 1.27 12.09 -2.87
CA ILE A 68 2.45 12.93 -2.66
C ILE A 68 2.93 13.56 -3.97
N GLN A 69 2.88 12.82 -5.08
CA GLN A 69 3.25 13.36 -6.40
C GLN A 69 2.31 14.48 -6.87
N GLU A 70 1.04 14.48 -6.43
CA GLU A 70 0.09 15.57 -6.69
C GLU A 70 0.49 16.86 -5.96
N VAL A 71 1.01 16.74 -4.73
CA VAL A 71 1.42 17.91 -3.93
C VAL A 71 2.83 18.38 -4.30
N ILE A 72 3.78 17.46 -4.44
CA ILE A 72 5.19 17.74 -4.69
C ILE A 72 5.62 17.02 -5.97
N PRO A 73 5.45 17.66 -7.15
CA PRO A 73 5.82 17.06 -8.43
C PRO A 73 7.33 16.83 -8.51
N GLN A 74 7.75 15.64 -8.98
CA GLN A 74 9.17 15.26 -9.05
C GLN A 74 9.99 15.98 -10.13
N ASN A 75 9.35 16.81 -10.98
CA ASN A 75 10.01 17.59 -12.03
C ASN A 75 9.99 19.09 -11.66
N PRO A 76 11.05 19.60 -11.02
CA PRO A 76 11.14 20.99 -10.53
C PRO A 76 11.52 22.00 -11.63
N SER A 77 11.35 21.68 -12.92
CA SER A 77 11.75 22.54 -14.05
C SER A 77 11.01 23.89 -14.11
N LEU A 78 10.14 24.17 -13.13
CA LEU A 78 9.30 25.36 -12.99
C LEU A 78 9.37 25.99 -11.59
N VAL A 79 10.33 25.62 -10.74
CA VAL A 79 10.47 26.27 -9.41
C VAL A 79 11.14 27.63 -9.60
N ASP A 80 10.35 28.61 -10.02
CA ASP A 80 10.69 30.02 -9.87
C ASP A 80 10.82 30.31 -8.38
N GLY A 81 12.00 30.75 -7.94
CA GLY A 81 12.38 30.80 -6.54
C GLY A 81 11.69 31.92 -5.77
N THR A 82 10.38 31.83 -5.55
CA THR A 82 9.61 32.86 -4.85
C THR A 82 8.35 32.32 -4.16
N SER A 83 8.45 31.85 -2.91
CA SER A 83 7.63 32.34 -1.78
C SER A 83 7.92 31.54 -0.49
N SER A 84 7.81 32.20 0.66
CA SER A 84 7.99 31.58 1.99
C SER A 84 6.82 30.67 2.41
N ASP A 85 5.72 30.64 1.63
CA ASP A 85 4.44 30.03 2.02
C ASP A 85 4.16 28.68 1.32
N GLU A 86 4.95 28.31 0.29
CA GLU A 86 4.76 27.06 -0.48
C GLU A 86 4.79 25.80 0.39
N LEU A 87 5.72 25.72 1.36
CA LEU A 87 5.81 24.56 2.25
C LEU A 87 4.60 24.47 3.21
N GLU A 88 4.09 25.60 3.67
CA GLU A 88 2.91 25.61 4.54
C GLU A 88 1.66 25.20 3.77
N GLU A 89 1.51 25.65 2.53
CA GLU A 89 0.44 25.23 1.64
C GLU A 89 0.52 23.74 1.30
N ASP A 90 1.70 23.23 0.96
CA ASP A 90 1.91 21.80 0.71
C ASP A 90 1.59 20.96 1.94
N TYR A 91 2.01 21.41 3.12
CA TYR A 91 1.67 20.76 4.38
C TYR A 91 0.15 20.72 4.65
N LYS A 92 -0.57 21.83 4.37
CA LYS A 92 -2.04 21.86 4.48
C LYS A 92 -2.69 20.88 3.50
N LYS A 93 -2.25 20.87 2.23
CA LYS A 93 -2.74 19.92 1.21
C LYS A 93 -2.51 18.47 1.62
N ILE A 94 -1.32 18.13 2.13
CA ILE A 94 -1.02 16.77 2.61
C ILE A 94 -1.97 16.35 3.72
N LYS A 95 -2.26 17.22 4.70
CA LYS A 95 -3.24 16.90 5.76
C LYS A 95 -4.63 16.60 5.21
N GLU A 96 -5.09 17.42 4.27
CA GLU A 96 -6.40 17.24 3.65
C GLU A 96 -6.48 15.93 2.88
N LEU A 97 -5.45 15.60 2.10
CA LEU A 97 -5.35 14.32 1.37
C LEU A 97 -5.30 13.12 2.31
N ILE A 98 -4.60 13.20 3.45
CA ILE A 98 -4.59 12.10 4.43
C ILE A 98 -6.01 11.83 4.96
N ILE A 99 -6.75 12.88 5.32
CA ILE A 99 -8.11 12.75 5.85
C ILE A 99 -9.06 12.21 4.77
N LYS A 100 -8.95 12.73 3.55
CA LYS A 100 -9.84 12.40 2.44
C LYS A 100 -9.56 11.01 1.87
N ASP A 101 -8.29 10.72 1.61
CA ASP A 101 -7.90 9.61 0.74
C ASP A 101 -7.26 8.43 1.49
N CYS A 102 -6.72 8.63 2.71
CA CYS A 102 -6.09 7.56 3.50
C CYS A 102 -6.93 7.06 4.67
N LYS A 103 -7.79 7.90 5.26
CA LYS A 103 -8.57 7.57 6.47
C LYS A 103 -9.42 6.31 6.34
N PHE A 104 -9.95 6.04 5.15
CA PHE A 104 -10.78 4.86 4.88
C PHE A 104 -10.09 3.55 5.29
N LEU A 105 -8.77 3.43 5.14
CA LEU A 105 -8.04 2.21 5.50
C LEU A 105 -8.09 1.98 7.01
N LEU A 106 -7.96 3.05 7.80
CA LEU A 106 -8.07 2.99 9.26
C LEU A 106 -9.47 2.55 9.66
N ASP A 107 -10.50 3.16 9.07
CA ASP A 107 -11.90 2.84 9.35
C ASP A 107 -12.22 1.35 9.07
N ILE A 108 -11.69 0.80 7.96
CA ILE A 108 -11.84 -0.62 7.62
C ILE A 108 -11.10 -1.53 8.59
N SER A 109 -9.86 -1.18 8.97
CA SER A 109 -9.04 -2.00 9.88
C SER A 109 -9.56 -2.05 11.32
N ALA A 110 -10.40 -1.09 11.72
CA ALA A 110 -11.00 -1.01 13.04
C ALA A 110 -12.28 -1.84 13.21
N THR A 111 -12.76 -2.48 12.13
CA THR A 111 -13.97 -3.32 12.09
C THR A 111 -13.66 -4.78 12.43
#